data_AF-A0AAP9CK22-F1
#
_entry.id   AF-A0AAP9CK22-F1
#
_cell.length_a   1.000
_cell.length_b   1.000
_cell.length_c   1.000
_cell.angle_alpha   90.00
_cell.angle_beta   90.00
_cell.angle_gamma   90.00
#
_symmetry.space_group_name_H-M   'P 1'
#
loop_
_entity.id
_entity.type
_entity.pdbx_description
1 polymer ?
#
loop_
_entity_poly.entity_id
_entity_poly.type
_entity_poly.pdbx_seq_one_letter_code
_entity_poly.pdbx_strand_id
1 'polypeptide(L)'
;MLSRTCLFVVASLLCLPLAGAATTLHRCEAANRGITFTTLSCASDEQLSEQQVHPYSPGSVVPIMPEHNHEEISGMTIRGREPGIVGRLADKCGNLIDARQRRAAIINQRVIAGMSQQDVESALGKPDKVNIRTSTTSYRYDLKRGRSAQVDFDEKGCVKGKAKSQATKSPR
;
A
#
# COMPACT_ATOMS: atom_id res chain seq x y z
N MET A 1 23.48 38.80 -52.38
CA MET A 1 24.75 38.10 -52.07
C MET A 1 25.06 38.34 -50.61
N LEU A 2 24.81 37.37 -49.72
CA LEU A 2 25.17 37.52 -48.30
C LEU A 2 26.70 37.47 -48.19
N SER A 3 27.31 38.55 -47.69
CA SER A 3 28.76 38.66 -47.52
C SER A 3 29.29 37.48 -46.69
N ARG A 4 30.46 36.92 -47.05
CA ARG A 4 31.10 35.79 -46.35
C ARG A 4 31.24 36.06 -44.84
N THR A 5 31.46 37.31 -44.46
CA THR A 5 31.51 37.74 -43.04
C THR A 5 30.18 37.56 -42.31
N CYS A 6 29.04 37.84 -42.94
CA CYS A 6 27.73 37.56 -42.34
C CYS A 6 27.51 36.06 -42.14
N LEU A 7 27.99 35.22 -43.06
CA LEU A 7 27.85 33.78 -42.96
C LEU A 7 28.62 33.19 -41.77
N PHE A 8 29.83 33.71 -41.51
CA PHE A 8 30.62 33.30 -40.34
C PHE A 8 29.99 33.76 -39.02
N VAL A 9 29.41 34.96 -38.96
CA VAL A 9 28.73 35.46 -37.75
C VAL A 9 27.48 34.64 -37.43
N VAL A 10 26.67 34.31 -38.44
CA VAL A 10 25.48 33.45 -38.25
C VAL A 10 25.86 32.03 -37.83
N ALA A 11 26.93 31.47 -38.40
CA ALA A 11 27.44 30.15 -37.99
C ALA A 11 27.95 30.15 -36.54
N SER A 12 28.59 31.22 -36.08
CA SER A 12 29.01 31.34 -34.68
C SER A 12 27.83 31.47 -33.70
N LEU A 13 26.74 32.14 -34.06
CA LEU A 13 25.55 32.23 -33.21
C LEU A 13 24.82 30.89 -33.05
N LEU A 14 24.79 30.06 -34.10
CA LEU A 14 24.20 28.72 -34.02
C LEU A 14 25.01 27.73 -33.16
N CYS A 15 26.27 28.04 -32.87
CA CYS A 15 27.13 27.19 -32.04
C CYS A 15 27.11 27.57 -30.55
N LEU A 16 26.35 28.60 -30.14
CA LEU A 16 26.12 28.80 -28.71
C LEU A 16 25.23 27.67 -28.20
N PRO A 17 25.67 26.88 -27.20
CA PRO A 17 24.78 25.92 -26.57
C PRO A 17 23.61 26.71 -26.02
N LEU A 18 22.39 26.35 -26.45
CA LEU A 18 21.17 26.82 -25.81
C LEU A 18 21.18 26.21 -24.40
N ALA A 19 21.84 26.90 -23.47
CA ALA A 19 21.99 26.45 -22.10
C ALA A 19 20.59 26.23 -21.54
N GLY A 20 20.22 24.96 -21.35
CA GLY A 20 19.01 24.61 -20.63
C GLY A 20 19.00 25.37 -19.32
N ALA A 21 17.85 25.90 -18.94
CA ALA A 21 17.69 26.75 -17.76
C ALA A 21 17.99 25.95 -16.47
N ALA A 22 19.26 25.73 -16.17
CA ALA A 22 19.70 25.23 -14.89
C ALA A 22 19.41 26.31 -13.86
N THR A 23 18.52 26.01 -12.93
CA THR A 23 18.17 26.91 -11.84
C THR A 23 18.97 26.52 -10.61
N THR A 24 19.73 27.47 -10.06
CA THR A 24 20.43 27.29 -8.79
C THR A 24 19.45 27.50 -7.65
N LEU A 25 19.30 26.51 -6.78
CA LEU A 25 18.57 26.62 -5.53
C LEU A 25 19.54 26.58 -4.37
N HIS A 26 19.23 27.33 -3.31
CA HIS A 26 19.95 27.29 -2.06
C HIS A 26 19.23 26.33 -1.11
N ARG A 27 19.92 25.27 -0.70
CA ARG A 27 19.51 24.37 0.38
C ARG A 27 20.01 24.97 1.69
N CYS A 28 19.08 25.39 2.54
CA CYS A 28 19.37 25.95 3.85
C CYS A 28 19.08 24.90 4.93
N GLU A 29 20.07 24.59 5.76
CA GLU A 29 19.92 23.67 6.89
C GLU A 29 20.01 24.44 8.21
N ALA A 30 18.94 24.41 8.99
CA ALA A 30 18.85 25.08 10.28
C ALA A 30 19.38 24.18 11.42
N ALA A 31 19.75 24.78 12.56
CA ALA A 31 20.26 24.06 13.73
C ALA A 31 19.29 22.97 14.28
N ASN A 32 17.99 23.12 14.02
CA ASN A 32 16.96 22.13 14.35
C ASN A 32 16.86 20.97 13.32
N ARG A 33 17.80 20.86 12.37
CA ARG A 33 17.80 19.94 11.22
C ARG A 33 16.64 20.12 10.24
N GLY A 34 15.94 21.26 10.29
CA GLY A 34 15.01 21.66 9.27
C GLY A 34 15.75 22.01 7.99
N ILE A 35 15.27 21.50 6.84
CA ILE A 35 15.85 21.79 5.52
C ILE A 35 14.82 22.56 4.71
N THR A 36 15.22 23.72 4.18
CA THR A 36 14.40 24.52 3.28
C THR A 36 15.15 24.77 1.96
N PHE A 37 14.39 24.94 0.88
CA PHE A 37 14.94 25.27 -0.44
C PHE A 37 14.40 26.64 -0.85
N THR A 38 15.30 27.54 -1.20
CA THR A 38 14.97 28.91 -1.61
C THR A 38 15.78 29.32 -2.83
N THR A 39 15.21 30.17 -3.68
CA THR A 39 15.91 30.84 -4.79
C THR A 39 16.62 32.11 -4.34
N LEU A 40 16.37 32.55 -3.10
CA LEU A 40 17.04 33.68 -2.44
C LEU A 40 18.17 33.17 -1.55
N SER A 41 18.73 33.98 -0.66
CA SER A 41 19.74 33.56 0.33
C SER A 41 19.14 32.84 1.55
N CYS A 42 19.97 32.09 2.27
CA CYS A 42 19.64 31.53 3.58
C CYS A 42 19.68 32.60 4.68
N ALA A 43 19.07 32.33 5.83
CA ALA A 43 19.18 33.19 7.00
C ALA A 43 20.60 33.16 7.60
N SER A 44 20.95 34.17 8.40
CA SER A 44 22.31 34.40 8.92
C SER A 44 22.90 33.29 9.80
N ASP A 45 22.10 32.29 10.18
CA ASP A 45 22.48 31.17 11.07
C ASP A 45 22.10 29.80 10.48
N GLU A 46 21.91 29.73 9.16
CA GLU A 46 21.63 28.49 8.43
C GLU A 46 22.83 28.11 7.55
N GLN A 47 23.09 26.80 7.46
CA GLN A 47 24.13 26.30 6.58
C GLN A 47 23.62 26.30 5.13
N LEU A 48 24.24 27.15 4.30
CA LEU A 48 23.98 27.26 2.87
C LEU A 48 24.69 26.14 2.11
N SER A 49 23.95 25.43 1.26
CA SER A 49 24.48 24.53 0.24
C SER A 49 23.83 24.85 -1.10
N GLU A 50 24.61 25.24 -2.10
CA GLU A 50 24.09 25.47 -3.44
C GLU A 50 23.79 24.15 -4.14
N GLN A 51 22.62 24.06 -4.76
CA GLN A 51 22.15 22.89 -5.47
C GLN A 51 21.68 23.29 -6.87
N GLN A 52 22.39 22.83 -7.88
CA GLN A 52 21.99 23.04 -9.27
C GLN A 52 20.86 22.06 -9.64
N VAL A 53 19.72 22.60 -10.05
CA VAL A 53 18.55 21.82 -10.46
C VAL A 53 18.32 21.98 -11.95
N HIS A 54 18.01 20.87 -12.61
CA HIS A 54 17.66 20.83 -14.02
C HIS A 54 16.15 20.58 -14.13
N PRO A 55 15.32 21.63 -14.22
CA PRO A 55 13.88 21.45 -14.35
C PRO A 55 13.57 20.71 -15.66
N TYR A 56 12.62 19.78 -15.59
CA TYR A 56 12.18 19.05 -16.78
C TYR A 56 11.49 19.99 -17.77
N SER A 57 11.77 19.79 -19.07
CA SER A 57 11.10 20.52 -20.13
C SER A 57 9.59 20.20 -20.12
N PRO A 58 8.70 21.22 -20.16
CA PRO A 58 7.27 21.00 -20.17
C PRO A 58 6.88 20.13 -21.39
N GLY A 59 6.22 19.00 -21.14
CA GLY A 59 5.82 18.01 -22.16
C GLY A 59 6.59 16.68 -22.11
N SER A 60 7.63 16.57 -21.27
CA SER A 60 8.35 15.31 -21.06
C SER A 60 7.73 14.51 -19.90
N VAL A 61 7.02 13.42 -20.23
CA VAL A 61 6.57 12.41 -19.25
C VAL A 61 7.64 11.35 -19.09
N VAL A 62 8.68 11.64 -18.30
CA VAL A 62 9.64 10.63 -17.86
C VAL A 62 9.13 10.05 -16.53
N PRO A 63 8.99 8.72 -16.39
CA PRO A 63 8.64 8.11 -15.11
C PRO A 63 9.70 8.44 -14.04
N ILE A 64 9.26 9.00 -12.92
CA ILE A 64 10.08 9.55 -11.81
C ILE A 64 10.60 8.44 -10.88
N MET A 65 10.75 7.20 -11.37
CA MET A 65 11.32 6.14 -10.56
C MET A 65 12.79 5.96 -10.95
N PRO A 66 13.76 6.36 -10.11
CA PRO A 66 15.15 6.03 -10.36
C PRO A 66 15.28 4.51 -10.41
N GLU A 67 15.97 4.01 -11.43
CA GLU A 67 16.28 2.58 -11.56
C GLU A 67 17.03 2.15 -10.29
N HIS A 68 16.49 1.15 -9.61
CA HIS A 68 17.03 0.71 -8.34
C HIS A 68 18.33 -0.07 -8.60
N ASN A 69 19.48 0.60 -8.48
CA ASN A 69 20.78 -0.06 -8.51
C ASN A 69 20.92 -0.96 -7.26
N HIS A 70 20.62 -2.24 -7.44
CA HIS A 70 20.68 -3.26 -6.38
C HIS A 70 22.11 -3.47 -5.83
N GLU A 71 23.15 -3.00 -6.51
CA GLU A 71 24.55 -3.22 -6.11
C GLU A 71 24.99 -2.34 -4.91
N GLU A 72 24.36 -1.18 -4.68
CA GLU A 72 24.76 -0.25 -3.61
C GLU A 72 24.20 -0.63 -2.21
N ILE A 73 23.33 -1.64 -2.14
CA ILE A 73 22.66 -2.06 -0.89
C ILE A 73 23.53 -3.07 -0.11
N SER A 74 24.60 -3.59 -0.70
CA SER A 74 25.46 -4.61 -0.07
C SER A 74 26.19 -4.11 1.19
N GLY A 75 26.38 -2.79 1.35
CA GLY A 75 27.07 -2.19 2.50
C GLY A 75 26.17 -1.71 3.63
N MET A 76 24.85 -1.57 3.42
CA MET A 76 23.96 -1.09 4.46
C MET A 76 23.45 -2.29 5.25
N THR A 77 23.96 -2.50 6.46
CA THR A 77 23.29 -3.34 7.45
C THR A 77 21.98 -2.65 7.84
N ILE A 78 20.98 -2.72 6.96
CA ILE A 78 19.60 -2.49 7.32
C ILE A 78 19.29 -3.60 8.31
N ARG A 79 19.50 -3.32 9.60
CA ARG A 79 18.81 -4.05 10.66
C ARG A 79 17.35 -3.94 10.27
N GLY A 80 16.81 -5.02 9.70
CA GLY A 80 15.49 -5.06 9.11
C GLY A 80 14.52 -4.45 10.10
N ARG A 81 14.14 -3.19 9.87
CA ARG A 81 12.99 -2.62 10.56
C ARG A 81 11.83 -3.35 9.93
N GLU A 82 11.34 -4.36 10.65
CA GLU A 82 10.10 -5.00 10.29
C GLU A 82 9.07 -3.89 10.05
N PRO A 83 8.40 -3.86 8.89
CA PRO A 83 7.42 -2.84 8.61
C PRO A 83 6.39 -2.86 9.73
N GLY A 84 6.31 -1.75 10.47
CA GLY A 84 5.36 -1.59 11.56
C GLY A 84 3.95 -1.65 10.99
N ILE A 85 3.22 -2.73 11.28
CA ILE A 85 1.82 -2.85 10.90
C ILE A 85 1.01 -1.90 11.77
N VAL A 86 0.73 -0.71 11.25
CA VAL A 86 -0.14 0.28 11.89
C VAL A 86 -1.58 -0.09 11.55
N GLY A 87 -2.39 -0.45 12.55
CA GLY A 87 -3.82 -0.74 12.38
C GLY A 87 -4.20 -2.22 12.31
N ARG A 88 -3.72 -3.05 13.24
CA ARG A 88 -4.34 -4.37 13.45
C ARG A 88 -5.75 -4.16 14.00
N LEU A 89 -6.78 -4.52 13.22
CA LEU A 89 -8.15 -4.65 13.73
C LEU A 89 -8.10 -5.65 14.88
N ALA A 90 -8.49 -5.24 16.09
CA ALA A 90 -8.48 -6.11 17.25
C ALA A 90 -9.31 -7.37 16.97
N ASP A 91 -8.68 -8.54 17.10
CA ASP A 91 -9.34 -9.84 16.92
C ASP A 91 -10.36 -10.03 18.04
N LYS A 92 -11.62 -9.60 17.81
CA LYS A 92 -12.71 -9.69 18.81
C LYS A 92 -13.01 -11.14 19.25
N CYS A 93 -12.68 -12.11 18.40
CA CYS A 93 -12.91 -13.54 18.63
C CYS A 93 -11.64 -14.31 19.04
N GLY A 94 -10.49 -13.63 19.21
CA GLY A 94 -9.16 -14.24 19.32
C GLY A 94 -8.91 -15.15 20.52
N ASN A 95 -9.80 -15.19 21.51
CA ASN A 95 -9.68 -16.08 22.67
C ASN A 95 -10.31 -17.46 22.47
N LEU A 96 -11.09 -17.66 21.40
CA LEU A 96 -11.83 -18.92 21.17
C LEU A 96 -11.10 -19.89 20.22
N ILE A 97 -10.07 -19.42 19.50
CA ILE A 97 -9.33 -20.21 18.50
C ILE A 97 -7.84 -19.85 18.50
N ASP A 98 -6.98 -20.86 18.35
CA ASP A 98 -5.54 -20.66 18.18
C ASP A 98 -5.21 -20.09 16.78
N ALA A 99 -4.15 -19.28 16.68
CA ALA A 99 -3.76 -18.61 15.43
C ALA A 99 -3.33 -19.60 14.33
N ARG A 100 -2.75 -20.75 14.69
CA ARG A 100 -2.40 -21.80 13.73
C ARG A 100 -3.65 -22.51 13.23
N GLN A 101 -4.58 -22.80 14.13
CA GLN A 101 -5.85 -23.44 13.80
C GLN A 101 -6.73 -22.53 12.92
N ARG A 102 -6.78 -21.23 13.22
CA ARG A 102 -7.42 -20.20 12.39
C ARG A 102 -6.89 -20.23 10.95
N ARG A 103 -5.57 -20.12 10.78
CA ARG A 103 -4.92 -20.13 9.46
C ARG A 103 -5.18 -21.43 8.70
N ALA A 104 -5.04 -22.58 9.36
CA ALA A 104 -5.30 -23.87 8.74
C ALA A 104 -6.76 -24.00 8.26
N ALA A 105 -7.72 -23.52 9.05
CA ALA A 105 -9.13 -23.59 8.69
C ALA A 105 -9.50 -22.67 7.51
N ILE A 106 -8.90 -21.47 7.44
CA ILE A 106 -9.05 -20.57 6.29
C ILE A 106 -8.52 -21.22 5.01
N ILE A 107 -7.28 -21.75 5.06
CA ILE A 107 -6.64 -22.39 3.90
C ILE A 107 -7.46 -23.59 3.41
N ASN A 108 -7.99 -24.39 4.35
CA ASN A 108 -8.78 -25.57 4.01
C ASN A 108 -10.24 -25.25 3.69
N GLN A 109 -10.66 -23.98 3.64
CA GLN A 109 -12.03 -23.55 3.38
C GLN A 109 -13.05 -24.16 4.36
N ARG A 110 -12.65 -24.27 5.64
CA ARG A 110 -13.48 -24.84 6.71
C ARG A 110 -13.85 -23.78 7.73
N VAL A 111 -15.11 -23.77 8.15
CA VAL A 111 -15.62 -22.88 9.19
C VAL A 111 -15.59 -23.59 10.55
N ILE A 112 -14.97 -22.96 11.54
CA ILE A 112 -14.86 -23.46 12.92
C ILE A 112 -15.51 -22.44 13.87
N ALA A 113 -16.01 -22.91 15.01
CA ALA A 113 -16.49 -22.04 16.09
C ALA A 113 -15.40 -21.02 16.49
N GLY A 114 -15.80 -19.78 16.75
CA GLY A 114 -14.86 -18.72 17.14
C GLY A 114 -14.15 -17.99 16.00
N MET A 115 -14.42 -18.34 14.74
CA MET A 115 -14.00 -17.51 13.59
C MET A 115 -14.74 -16.17 13.57
N SER A 116 -14.08 -15.10 13.09
CA SER A 116 -14.76 -13.82 12.83
C SER A 116 -15.51 -13.85 11.49
N GLN A 117 -16.46 -12.92 11.30
CA GLN A 117 -17.13 -12.72 9.99
C GLN A 117 -16.12 -12.57 8.85
N GLN A 118 -15.06 -11.78 9.05
CA GLN A 118 -14.01 -11.57 8.06
C GLN A 118 -13.24 -12.85 7.72
N ASP A 119 -12.98 -13.71 8.70
CA ASP A 119 -12.31 -15.00 8.47
C ASP A 119 -13.18 -15.95 7.64
N VAL A 120 -14.48 -15.97 7.91
CA VAL A 120 -15.44 -16.76 7.14
C VAL A 120 -15.53 -16.25 5.71
N GLU A 121 -15.57 -14.93 5.51
CA GLU A 121 -15.55 -14.32 4.18
C GLU A 121 -14.24 -14.56 3.45
N SER A 122 -13.11 -14.61 4.16
CA SER A 122 -11.81 -14.94 3.57
C SER A 122 -11.72 -16.42 3.17
N ALA A 123 -12.37 -17.32 3.91
CA ALA A 123 -12.36 -18.75 3.65
C ALA A 123 -13.35 -19.20 2.57
N LEU A 124 -14.56 -18.62 2.54
CA LEU A 124 -15.66 -19.02 1.65
C LEU A 124 -16.00 -17.98 0.58
N GLY A 125 -15.49 -16.76 0.68
CA GLY A 125 -15.89 -15.63 -0.15
C GLY A 125 -17.09 -14.86 0.39
N LYS A 126 -17.68 -13.99 -0.45
CA LYS A 126 -18.85 -13.20 -0.07
C LYS A 126 -20.09 -14.11 0.08
N PRO A 127 -20.93 -13.88 1.10
CA PRO A 127 -22.19 -14.62 1.25
C PRO A 127 -23.21 -14.21 0.17
N ASP A 128 -24.07 -15.15 -0.22
CA ASP A 128 -25.16 -14.90 -1.17
C ASP A 128 -26.33 -14.18 -0.48
N LYS A 129 -26.61 -14.53 0.77
CA LYS A 129 -27.65 -13.89 1.59
C LYS A 129 -27.16 -13.65 3.01
N VAL A 130 -27.48 -12.48 3.52
CA VAL A 130 -27.18 -12.06 4.89
C VAL A 130 -28.50 -11.77 5.61
N ASN A 131 -28.73 -12.44 6.73
CA ASN A 131 -29.87 -12.19 7.60
C ASN A 131 -29.37 -11.62 8.93
N ILE A 132 -29.70 -10.36 9.20
CA ILE A 132 -29.32 -9.67 10.43
C ILE A 132 -30.56 -9.54 11.29
N ARG A 133 -30.56 -10.18 12.45
CA ARG A 133 -31.54 -9.97 13.52
C ARG A 133 -30.82 -9.30 14.69
N THR A 134 -31.58 -8.63 15.56
CA THR A 134 -31.09 -7.77 16.64
C THR A 134 -29.95 -8.37 17.48
N SER A 135 -29.92 -9.69 17.66
CA SER A 135 -28.88 -10.42 18.41
C SER A 135 -28.20 -11.57 17.64
N THR A 136 -28.56 -11.79 16.37
CA THR A 136 -27.99 -12.89 15.57
C THR A 136 -27.82 -12.49 14.12
N THR A 137 -26.60 -12.60 13.61
CA THR A 137 -26.32 -12.50 12.17
C THR A 137 -26.15 -13.91 11.60
N SER A 138 -26.76 -14.20 10.46
CA SER A 138 -26.62 -15.48 9.76
C SER A 138 -26.24 -15.22 8.31
N TYR A 139 -25.16 -15.85 7.86
CA TYR A 139 -24.73 -15.85 6.45
C TYR A 139 -25.14 -17.16 5.79
N ARG A 140 -25.62 -17.06 4.55
CA ARG A 140 -25.96 -18.20 3.72
C ARG A 140 -25.12 -18.17 2.46
N TYR A 141 -24.53 -19.32 2.18
CA TYR A 141 -23.72 -19.63 1.01
C TYR A 141 -24.42 -20.73 0.23
N ASP A 142 -24.77 -20.47 -1.02
CA ASP A 142 -25.35 -21.43 -1.94
C ASP A 142 -24.20 -21.98 -2.82
N LEU A 143 -23.68 -23.16 -2.45
CA LEU A 143 -22.60 -23.80 -3.18
C LEU A 143 -23.13 -24.41 -4.48
N LYS A 144 -22.27 -24.37 -5.51
CA LYS A 144 -22.51 -25.09 -6.77
C LYS A 144 -22.73 -26.58 -6.44
N ARG A 145 -23.75 -27.19 -7.06
CA ARG A 145 -24.32 -28.54 -6.76
C ARG A 145 -25.45 -28.60 -5.73
N GLY A 146 -26.18 -27.49 -5.50
CA GLY A 146 -27.41 -27.49 -4.70
C GLY A 146 -27.19 -27.72 -3.19
N ARG A 147 -25.94 -27.59 -2.73
CA ARG A 147 -25.60 -27.64 -1.31
C ARG A 147 -25.61 -26.22 -0.78
N SER A 148 -26.23 -25.99 0.37
CA SER A 148 -26.16 -24.68 1.03
C SER A 148 -25.49 -24.82 2.39
N ALA A 149 -24.66 -23.84 2.73
CA ALA A 149 -24.06 -23.72 4.04
C ALA A 149 -24.62 -22.46 4.70
N GLN A 150 -25.13 -22.63 5.92
CA GLN A 150 -25.51 -21.51 6.77
C GLN A 150 -24.45 -21.35 7.84
N VAL A 151 -24.09 -20.14 8.20
CA VAL A 151 -23.14 -19.82 9.29
C VAL A 151 -23.79 -18.78 10.18
N ASP A 152 -23.94 -19.11 11.46
CA ASP A 152 -24.59 -18.25 12.44
C ASP A 152 -23.54 -17.63 13.35
N PHE A 153 -23.66 -16.33 13.57
CA PHE A 153 -22.75 -15.51 14.37
C PHE A 153 -23.42 -15.09 15.68
N ASP A 154 -22.60 -14.90 16.72
CA ASP A 154 -23.01 -14.28 17.97
C ASP A 154 -23.04 -12.74 17.87
N GLU A 155 -23.46 -12.10 18.96
CA GLU A 155 -23.54 -10.64 19.08
C GLU A 155 -22.18 -9.95 18.93
N LYS A 156 -21.08 -10.69 19.15
CA LYS A 156 -19.71 -10.20 18.99
C LYS A 156 -19.19 -10.40 17.56
N GLY A 157 -19.96 -11.07 16.69
CA GLY A 157 -19.58 -11.40 15.31
C GLY A 157 -18.71 -12.65 15.18
N CYS A 158 -18.69 -13.53 16.19
CA CYS A 158 -17.97 -14.79 16.20
C CYS A 158 -18.89 -15.94 15.80
N VAL A 159 -18.38 -16.88 15.01
CA VAL A 159 -19.14 -18.06 14.58
C VAL A 159 -19.54 -18.89 15.78
N LYS A 160 -20.85 -19.10 15.93
CA LYS A 160 -21.39 -20.06 16.91
C LYS A 160 -21.04 -21.46 16.43
N GLY A 161 -20.51 -22.28 17.33
CA GLY A 161 -20.26 -23.68 17.02
C GLY A 161 -21.54 -24.32 16.49
N LYS A 162 -21.44 -25.03 15.36
CA LYS A 162 -22.53 -25.85 14.85
C LYS A 162 -22.84 -26.87 15.94
N ALA A 163 -23.87 -26.62 16.75
CA ALA A 163 -24.59 -27.70 17.40
C ALA A 163 -24.91 -28.66 16.26
N LYS A 164 -24.38 -29.88 16.32
CA LYS A 164 -24.64 -30.91 15.32
C LYS A 164 -26.16 -30.99 15.18
N SER A 165 -26.72 -30.35 14.15
CA SER A 165 -28.08 -30.58 13.74
C SER A 165 -28.06 -32.01 13.28
N GLN A 166 -28.39 -32.92 14.21
CA GLN A 166 -28.72 -34.27 13.85
C GLN A 166 -29.78 -34.12 12.77
N ALA A 167 -29.42 -34.47 11.54
CA ALA A 167 -30.41 -34.75 10.54
C ALA A 167 -31.19 -35.94 11.13
N THR A 168 -32.31 -35.64 11.77
CA THR A 168 -33.28 -36.65 12.18
C THR A 168 -33.66 -37.37 10.90
N LYS A 169 -33.18 -38.61 10.78
CA LYS A 169 -33.62 -39.57 9.78
C LYS A 169 -35.15 -39.60 9.85
N SER A 170 -35.79 -39.18 8.76
CA SER A 170 -37.23 -39.37 8.59
C SER A 170 -37.52 -40.89 8.65
N PRO A 171 -38.37 -41.35 9.58
CA PRO A 171 -38.86 -42.72 9.52
C PRO A 171 -39.97 -42.76 8.45
N ARG A 172 -39.88 -43.79 7.61
CA ARG A 172 -40.96 -44.24 6.74
C ARG A 172 -41.72 -45.35 7.45
#